data_AF-A0A9N9RI27-F1
#
_entry.id   AF-A0A9N9RI27-F1
#
_cell.length_a   1.000
_cell.length_b   1.000
_cell.length_c   1.000
_cell.angle_alpha   90.00
_cell.angle_beta   90.00
_cell.angle_gamma   90.00
#
_symmetry.space_group_name_H-M   'P 1'
#
loop_
_entity.id
_entity.type
_entity.pdbx_description
1 polymer ?
#
loop_
_entity_poly.entity_id
_entity_poly.type
_entity_poly.pdbx_seq_one_letter_code
_entity_poly.pdbx_strand_id
1 'polypeptide(L)'
;MYCNCKFLCMIFSYWKCLWRWTTSQNLSSEDLQAVLGKKEVQEALFQGLLSYKPNSPGTFSQLESKYPDQVKLLNTVQTLQNYIDVDSFQIWDLIKHYLCSISYGNITNALKNIAFLDTRPTFILPNVWKFYYCERLFLLRLLQYIIENKNNANHKYHKEFSHIYNTSGANLMSSLVGQFEKVTTSTPPPRKIHNDFGNETIRQEWAEYNLREQLALLQLIILLIDEENIPVEHFQTLFKAFRRCNFGKNQSYHELLEERHRDMCMKIVYLETCLFIVVSDKQYL
;
A
#
# COMPACT_ATOMS: atom_id res chain seq x y z
N MET A 1 8.12 -31.03 1.93
CA MET A 1 8.05 -30.61 3.35
C MET A 1 7.50 -29.17 3.47
N TYR A 2 6.35 -28.87 2.86
CA TYR A 2 5.77 -27.50 2.75
C TYR A 2 4.41 -27.34 3.48
N CYS A 3 3.91 -28.38 4.17
CA CYS A 3 2.53 -28.39 4.67
C CYS A 3 2.26 -27.66 5.99
N ASN A 4 3.26 -27.42 6.86
CA ASN A 4 2.98 -26.85 8.19
C ASN A 4 2.99 -25.31 8.27
N CYS A 5 3.33 -24.60 7.18
CA CYS A 5 3.20 -23.14 7.14
C CYS A 5 1.80 -22.66 6.69
N LYS A 6 0.95 -23.55 6.14
CA LYS A 6 -0.38 -23.18 5.63
C LYS A 6 -1.29 -22.66 6.73
N PHE A 7 -1.34 -23.34 7.89
CA PHE A 7 -2.31 -23.01 8.95
C PHE A 7 -1.85 -21.92 9.92
N LEU A 8 -0.55 -21.80 10.19
CA LEU A 8 -0.03 -20.83 11.17
C LEU A 8 0.07 -19.40 10.62
N CYS A 9 0.14 -19.25 9.30
CA CYS A 9 0.24 -17.94 8.64
C CYS A 9 -1.14 -17.31 8.37
N MET A 10 -2.21 -18.10 8.27
CA MET A 10 -3.59 -17.64 8.01
C MET A 10 -4.20 -16.73 9.09
N ILE A 11 -3.55 -16.60 10.25
CA ILE A 11 -4.03 -15.76 11.37
C ILE A 11 -3.69 -14.28 11.14
N PHE A 12 -2.67 -13.95 10.34
CA PHE A 12 -2.19 -12.58 10.17
C PHE A 12 -2.00 -12.22 8.70
N SER A 13 -3.02 -11.57 8.16
CA SER A 13 -3.09 -11.15 6.76
C SER A 13 -2.39 -9.82 6.57
N TYR A 14 -1.20 -9.87 5.98
CA TYR A 14 -0.50 -8.69 5.50
C TYR A 14 -0.45 -8.74 3.95
N TRP A 15 -0.55 -7.59 3.27
CA TRP A 15 -0.80 -7.46 1.83
C TRP A 15 0.13 -8.27 0.93
N LYS A 16 1.44 -8.29 1.16
CA LYS A 16 2.39 -9.12 0.39
C LYS A 16 2.12 -10.60 0.52
N CYS A 17 1.70 -11.05 1.71
CA CYS A 17 1.38 -12.44 1.96
C CYS A 17 0.08 -12.82 1.23
N LEU A 18 -0.93 -11.97 1.38
CA LEU A 18 -2.21 -12.08 0.66
C LEU A 18 -1.99 -12.16 -0.85
N TRP A 19 -1.23 -11.21 -1.39
CA TRP A 19 -0.81 -11.18 -2.79
C TRP A 19 -0.24 -12.52 -3.23
N ARG A 20 0.80 -13.02 -2.54
CA ARG A 20 1.46 -14.27 -2.92
C ARG A 20 0.52 -15.47 -2.88
N TRP A 21 -0.34 -15.56 -1.88
CA TRP A 21 -1.30 -16.67 -1.79
C TRP A 21 -2.33 -16.61 -2.90
N THR A 22 -2.92 -15.45 -3.12
CA THR A 22 -3.95 -15.22 -4.13
C THR A 22 -3.40 -15.45 -5.54
N THR A 23 -2.23 -14.93 -5.89
CA THR A 23 -1.68 -15.09 -7.25
C THR A 23 -1.08 -16.46 -7.50
N SER A 24 -0.68 -17.20 -6.45
CA SER A 24 -0.17 -18.56 -6.61
C SER A 24 -1.23 -19.57 -7.03
N GLN A 25 -2.52 -19.23 -6.86
CA GLN A 25 -3.65 -20.11 -7.14
C GLN A 25 -3.62 -21.46 -6.40
N ASN A 26 -2.82 -21.57 -5.33
CA ASN A 26 -2.63 -22.79 -4.55
C ASN A 26 -3.63 -22.98 -3.39
N LEU A 27 -4.43 -21.96 -3.09
CA LEU A 27 -5.50 -22.03 -2.08
C LEU A 27 -6.75 -22.69 -2.65
N SER A 28 -7.54 -23.38 -1.82
CA SER A 28 -8.91 -23.72 -2.20
C SER A 28 -9.78 -22.45 -2.22
N SER A 29 -10.99 -22.55 -2.76
CA SER A 29 -11.96 -21.44 -2.71
C SER A 29 -12.33 -21.09 -1.27
N GLU A 30 -12.47 -22.09 -0.40
CA GLU A 30 -12.77 -21.91 1.02
C GLU A 30 -11.60 -21.21 1.74
N ASP A 31 -10.35 -21.63 1.48
CA ASP A 31 -9.16 -21.01 2.05
C ASP A 31 -9.01 -19.54 1.59
N LEU A 32 -9.31 -19.27 0.32
CA LEU A 32 -9.28 -17.90 -0.20
C LEU A 32 -10.36 -17.04 0.48
N GLN A 33 -11.57 -17.57 0.64
CA GLN A 33 -12.65 -16.88 1.32
C GLN A 33 -12.35 -16.68 2.81
N ALA A 34 -11.68 -17.62 3.47
CA ALA A 34 -11.25 -17.47 4.86
C ALA A 34 -10.25 -16.30 5.04
N VAL A 35 -9.52 -15.94 3.99
CA VAL A 35 -8.47 -14.93 4.02
C VAL A 35 -8.95 -13.58 3.46
N LEU A 36 -9.53 -13.55 2.25
CA LEU A 36 -10.04 -12.35 1.57
C LEU A 36 -11.52 -12.07 1.84
N GLY A 37 -12.27 -13.04 2.35
CA GLY A 37 -13.69 -12.90 2.67
C GLY A 37 -13.96 -12.16 3.98
N LYS A 38 -12.93 -11.95 4.82
CA LYS A 38 -13.05 -11.19 6.07
C LYS A 38 -13.41 -9.74 5.75
N LYS A 39 -14.45 -9.23 6.42
CA LYS A 39 -14.99 -7.88 6.21
C LYS A 39 -13.91 -6.81 6.32
N GLU A 40 -13.05 -6.90 7.33
CA GLU A 40 -11.98 -5.93 7.58
C GLU A 40 -10.92 -5.93 6.46
N VAL A 41 -10.66 -7.10 5.86
CA VAL A 41 -9.72 -7.24 4.73
C VAL A 41 -10.32 -6.62 3.47
N GLN A 42 -11.61 -6.88 3.20
CA GLN A 42 -12.30 -6.29 2.06
C GLN A 42 -12.39 -4.77 2.20
N GLU A 43 -12.81 -4.27 3.36
CA GLU A 43 -12.89 -2.83 3.63
C GLU A 43 -11.52 -2.17 3.43
N ALA A 44 -10.46 -2.73 4.01
CA ALA A 44 -9.11 -2.18 3.87
C ALA A 44 -8.60 -2.24 2.42
N LEU A 45 -8.92 -3.30 1.68
CA LEU A 45 -8.52 -3.47 0.29
C LEU A 45 -9.18 -2.40 -0.61
N PHE A 46 -10.48 -2.14 -0.45
CA PHE A 46 -11.23 -1.16 -1.26
C PHE A 46 -11.05 0.29 -0.77
N GLN A 47 -10.68 0.49 0.50
CA GLN A 47 -10.15 1.77 0.98
C GLN A 47 -8.75 2.07 0.42
N GLY A 48 -8.04 1.09 -0.11
CA GLY A 48 -6.71 1.30 -0.68
C GLY A 48 -5.73 1.82 0.36
N LEU A 49 -4.96 2.83 -0.01
CA LEU A 49 -4.01 3.54 0.84
C LEU A 49 -4.68 4.26 2.02
N LEU A 50 -5.99 4.52 1.98
CA LEU A 50 -6.75 5.15 3.08
C LEU A 50 -6.99 4.19 4.25
N SER A 51 -6.76 2.88 4.06
CA SER A 51 -6.81 1.90 5.14
C SER A 51 -5.74 2.14 6.22
N TYR A 52 -4.66 2.85 5.88
CA TYR A 52 -3.69 3.38 6.84
C TYR A 52 -4.21 4.72 7.36
N LYS A 53 -4.82 4.66 8.55
CA LYS A 53 -5.47 5.79 9.20
C LYS A 53 -4.40 6.78 9.69
N PRO A 54 -4.67 8.09 9.62
CA PRO A 54 -3.73 9.10 10.11
C PRO A 54 -3.49 8.97 11.61
N ASN A 55 -2.37 9.52 12.08
CA ASN A 55 -2.08 9.55 13.50
C ASN A 55 -3.14 10.36 14.25
N SER A 56 -3.60 9.84 15.39
CA SER A 56 -4.60 10.52 16.23
C SER A 56 -4.10 10.73 17.66
N PRO A 57 -4.42 11.89 18.29
CA PRO A 57 -3.95 12.21 19.63
C PRO A 57 -4.34 11.15 20.66
N GLY A 58 -3.41 10.77 21.52
CA GLY A 58 -3.65 9.82 22.62
C GLY A 58 -3.56 8.34 22.27
N THR A 59 -3.52 7.96 20.98
CA THR A 59 -3.36 6.55 20.59
C THR A 59 -2.01 5.97 21.00
N PHE A 60 -0.95 6.78 20.98
CA PHE A 60 0.36 6.36 21.43
C PHE A 60 0.37 6.04 22.93
N SER A 61 -0.22 6.91 23.77
CA SER A 61 -0.30 6.66 25.22
C SER A 61 -1.12 5.41 25.56
N GLN A 62 -2.17 5.12 24.79
CA GLN A 62 -2.92 3.87 24.91
C GLN A 62 -2.07 2.65 24.52
N LEU A 63 -1.26 2.77 23.46
CA LEU A 63 -0.34 1.73 23.02
C LEU A 63 0.75 1.47 24.08
N GLU A 64 1.35 2.52 24.65
CA GLU A 64 2.32 2.44 25.74
C GLU A 64 1.74 1.71 26.95
N SER A 65 0.49 2.04 27.32
CA SER A 65 -0.21 1.40 28.43
C SER A 65 -0.48 -0.07 28.19
N LYS A 66 -0.69 -0.48 26.93
CA LYS A 66 -0.95 -1.87 26.52
C LYS A 66 0.33 -2.72 26.45
N TYR A 67 1.48 -2.12 26.16
CA TYR A 67 2.76 -2.82 25.99
C TYR A 67 3.92 -2.17 26.78
N PRO A 68 3.78 -1.96 28.10
CA PRO A 68 4.72 -1.16 28.88
C PRO A 68 6.16 -1.72 28.86
N ASP A 69 6.31 -3.04 28.71
CA ASP A 69 7.61 -3.71 28.71
C ASP A 69 8.38 -3.58 27.38
N GLN A 70 7.76 -3.02 26.32
CA GLN A 70 8.31 -3.00 24.96
C GLN A 70 8.94 -1.66 24.58
N VAL A 71 9.61 -0.99 25.52
CA VAL A 71 10.15 0.38 25.40
C VAL A 71 10.93 0.63 24.11
N LYS A 72 11.81 -0.30 23.69
CA LYS A 72 12.61 -0.15 22.45
C LYS A 72 11.73 -0.08 21.19
N LEU A 73 10.71 -0.93 21.11
CA LEU A 73 9.79 -0.95 19.96
C LEU A 73 8.81 0.22 20.02
N LEU A 74 8.38 0.64 21.22
CA LEU A 74 7.56 1.85 21.38
C LEU A 74 8.31 3.11 20.93
N ASN A 75 9.60 3.25 21.26
CA ASN A 75 10.43 4.35 20.76
C ASN A 75 10.55 4.32 19.22
N THR A 76 10.56 3.12 18.63
CA THR A 76 10.54 2.95 17.18
C THR A 76 9.21 3.44 16.58
N VAL A 77 8.08 3.09 17.19
CA VAL A 77 6.76 3.59 16.79
C VAL A 77 6.74 5.11 16.80
N GLN A 78 7.15 5.71 17.92
CA GLN A 78 7.16 7.16 18.09
C GLN A 78 8.07 7.85 17.05
N THR A 79 9.23 7.25 16.74
CA THR A 79 10.14 7.79 15.73
C THR A 79 9.52 7.70 14.33
N LEU A 80 8.88 6.58 13.97
CA LEU A 80 8.21 6.41 12.68
C LEU A 80 7.06 7.40 12.50
N GLN A 81 6.30 7.72 13.56
CA GLN A 81 5.21 8.71 13.49
C GLN A 81 5.66 10.12 13.07
N ASN A 82 6.95 10.45 13.22
CA ASN A 82 7.50 11.72 12.71
C ASN A 82 7.66 11.73 11.18
N TYR A 83 7.63 10.55 10.54
CA TYR A 83 7.97 10.36 9.12
C TYR A 83 6.83 9.77 8.30
N ILE A 84 5.88 9.07 8.94
CA ILE A 84 4.66 8.56 8.33
C ILE A 84 3.45 8.96 9.15
N ASP A 85 2.42 9.49 8.49
CA ASP A 85 1.15 9.84 9.12
C ASP A 85 0.25 8.60 9.23
N VAL A 86 0.58 7.74 10.21
CA VAL A 86 -0.10 6.47 10.47
C VAL A 86 -0.39 6.30 11.96
N ASP A 87 -1.56 5.75 12.27
CA ASP A 87 -1.98 5.41 13.62
C ASP A 87 -0.96 4.54 14.38
N SER A 88 -0.81 4.82 15.68
CA SER A 88 0.17 4.16 16.55
C SER A 88 0.02 2.64 16.58
N PHE A 89 -1.22 2.12 16.62
CA PHE A 89 -1.48 0.68 16.62
C PHE A 89 -1.19 0.06 15.26
N GLN A 90 -1.44 0.78 14.16
CA GLN A 90 -1.08 0.28 12.82
C GLN A 90 0.43 0.24 12.61
N ILE A 91 1.20 1.21 13.14
CA ILE A 91 2.67 1.14 13.13
C ILE A 91 3.17 -0.01 14.01
N TRP A 92 2.56 -0.22 15.18
CA TRP A 92 2.85 -1.39 16.01
C TRP A 92 2.60 -2.71 15.27
N ASP A 93 1.49 -2.81 14.55
CA ASP A 93 1.19 -3.97 13.72
C ASP A 93 2.22 -4.13 12.59
N LEU A 94 2.61 -3.05 11.89
CA LEU A 94 3.67 -3.07 10.88
C LEU A 94 4.98 -3.66 11.43
N ILE A 95 5.40 -3.22 12.61
CA ILE A 95 6.61 -3.74 13.27
C ILE A 95 6.47 -5.23 13.54
N LYS A 96 5.35 -5.68 14.12
CA LYS A 96 5.11 -7.12 14.40
C LYS A 96 5.17 -7.96 13.12
N HIS A 97 4.54 -7.50 12.04
CA HIS A 97 4.52 -8.21 10.77
C HIS A 97 5.89 -8.23 10.11
N TYR A 98 6.63 -7.12 10.16
CA TYR A 98 8.02 -7.07 9.69
C TYR A 98 8.89 -8.06 10.46
N LEU A 99 8.87 -8.04 11.79
CA LEU A 99 9.63 -8.96 12.63
C LEU A 99 9.28 -10.43 12.31
N CYS A 100 7.99 -10.74 12.14
CA CYS A 100 7.53 -12.06 11.74
C CYS A 100 8.06 -12.48 10.37
N SER A 101 8.16 -11.55 9.43
CA SER A 101 8.65 -11.82 8.08
C SER A 101 10.13 -12.19 8.05
N ILE A 102 10.93 -11.71 9.01
CA ILE A 102 12.37 -11.98 9.11
C ILE A 102 12.70 -13.11 10.10
N SER A 103 11.78 -13.48 11.00
CA SER A 103 12.07 -14.40 12.11
C SER A 103 11.82 -15.89 11.82
N TYR A 104 11.61 -16.31 10.56
CA TYR A 104 11.30 -17.70 10.17
C TYR A 104 10.24 -18.41 11.09
N GLY A 105 9.29 -17.67 11.68
CA GLY A 105 8.39 -18.17 12.74
C GLY A 105 7.13 -17.31 12.94
N ASN A 106 6.20 -17.73 13.81
CA ASN A 106 4.93 -17.02 14.06
C ASN A 106 5.12 -15.70 14.84
N ILE A 107 4.12 -14.80 14.83
CA ILE A 107 4.16 -13.49 15.53
C ILE A 107 4.39 -13.63 17.04
N THR A 108 3.77 -14.61 17.68
CA THR A 108 3.90 -14.86 19.13
C THR A 108 5.34 -15.24 19.51
N ASN A 109 6.05 -15.91 18.62
CA ASN A 109 7.46 -16.29 18.77
C ASN A 109 8.37 -15.18 18.27
N ALA A 110 7.98 -14.40 17.26
CA ALA A 110 8.75 -13.26 16.75
C ALA A 110 8.96 -12.21 17.86
N LEU A 111 7.92 -11.91 18.65
CA LEU A 111 8.02 -11.02 19.80
C LEU A 111 8.81 -11.64 20.97
N LYS A 112 8.75 -12.96 21.16
CA LYS A 112 9.54 -13.66 22.20
C LYS A 112 11.02 -13.81 21.83
N ASN A 113 11.33 -13.89 20.54
CA ASN A 113 12.67 -14.06 19.99
C ASN A 113 13.32 -12.72 19.59
N ILE A 114 12.76 -11.58 20.03
CA ILE A 114 13.33 -10.25 19.80
C ILE A 114 14.82 -10.19 20.19
N ALA A 115 15.23 -10.92 21.24
CA ALA A 115 16.61 -10.99 21.69
C ALA A 115 17.60 -11.50 20.62
N PHE A 116 17.13 -12.27 19.64
CA PHE A 116 17.93 -12.81 18.53
C PHE A 116 17.78 -11.99 17.24
N LEU A 117 16.89 -11.00 17.23
CA LEU A 117 16.67 -10.12 16.08
C LEU A 117 17.43 -8.81 16.29
N ASP A 118 17.98 -8.27 15.21
CA ASP A 118 18.58 -6.93 15.25
C ASP A 118 17.48 -5.89 15.45
N THR A 119 17.36 -5.42 16.69
CA THR A 119 16.37 -4.41 17.09
C THR A 119 16.96 -3.03 17.30
N ARG A 120 18.19 -2.80 16.79
CA ARG A 120 18.80 -1.47 16.81
C ARG A 120 17.92 -0.52 15.98
N PRO A 121 17.66 0.72 16.45
CA PRO A 121 16.86 1.68 15.69
C PRO A 121 17.36 1.90 14.26
N THR A 122 18.68 1.98 14.07
CA THR A 122 19.33 2.13 12.75
C THR A 122 19.08 0.95 11.80
N PHE A 123 18.66 -0.21 12.32
CA PHE A 123 18.26 -1.36 11.51
C PHE A 123 16.72 -1.42 11.36
N ILE A 124 15.97 -1.31 12.45
CA ILE A 124 14.52 -1.49 12.43
C ILE A 124 13.81 -0.34 11.69
N LEU A 125 14.18 0.92 11.95
CA LEU A 125 13.50 2.09 11.38
C LEU A 125 13.46 2.05 9.85
N PRO A 126 14.60 1.98 9.13
CA PRO A 126 14.58 1.95 7.67
C PRO A 126 13.86 0.72 7.13
N ASN A 127 13.98 -0.44 7.78
CA ASN A 127 13.37 -1.66 7.27
C ASN A 127 11.86 -1.71 7.47
N VAL A 128 11.34 -1.27 8.61
CA VAL A 128 9.88 -1.18 8.85
C VAL A 128 9.26 -0.11 7.96
N TRP A 129 9.95 1.01 7.74
CA TRP A 129 9.51 2.06 6.82
C TRP A 129 9.46 1.54 5.37
N LYS A 130 10.48 0.81 4.91
CA LYS A 130 10.48 0.13 3.60
C LYS A 130 9.38 -0.92 3.51
N PHE A 131 9.17 -1.67 4.59
CA PHE A 131 8.10 -2.65 4.68
C PHE A 131 6.74 -1.96 4.48
N TYR A 132 6.45 -0.89 5.22
CA TYR A 132 5.23 -0.10 5.05
C TYR A 132 4.94 0.31 3.60
N TYR A 133 5.90 0.87 2.88
CA TYR A 133 5.70 1.26 1.48
C TYR A 133 5.58 0.06 0.52
N CYS A 134 6.38 -0.99 0.71
CA CYS A 134 6.22 -2.24 -0.05
C CYS A 134 4.79 -2.77 0.08
N GLU A 135 4.27 -2.69 1.27
CA GLU A 135 2.99 -3.26 1.64
C GLU A 135 1.79 -2.48 1.11
N ARG A 136 1.87 -1.15 1.10
CA ARG A 136 0.95 -0.28 0.35
C ARG A 136 0.90 -0.64 -1.13
N LEU A 137 2.05 -0.92 -1.74
CA LEU A 137 2.10 -1.35 -3.14
C LEU A 137 1.50 -2.73 -3.36
N PHE A 138 1.71 -3.68 -2.44
CA PHE A 138 1.08 -5.01 -2.54
C PHE A 138 -0.43 -4.95 -2.35
N LEU A 139 -0.94 -4.02 -1.54
CA LEU A 139 -2.37 -3.75 -1.42
C LEU A 139 -2.93 -3.35 -2.79
N LEU A 140 -2.37 -2.31 -3.41
CA LEU A 140 -2.82 -1.82 -4.71
C LEU A 140 -2.71 -2.88 -5.81
N ARG A 141 -1.62 -3.66 -5.81
CA ARG A 141 -1.45 -4.77 -6.75
C ARG A 141 -2.51 -5.85 -6.58
N LEU A 142 -2.80 -6.25 -5.33
CA LEU A 142 -3.82 -7.25 -5.05
C LEU A 142 -5.21 -6.79 -5.52
N LEU A 143 -5.54 -5.52 -5.27
CA LEU A 143 -6.76 -4.91 -5.77
C LEU A 143 -6.82 -4.96 -7.30
N GLN A 144 -5.74 -4.57 -7.97
CA GLN A 144 -5.65 -4.62 -9.44
C GLN A 144 -5.88 -6.03 -9.97
N TYR A 145 -5.21 -7.03 -9.41
CA TYR A 145 -5.35 -8.43 -9.83
C TYR A 145 -6.77 -8.97 -9.65
N ILE A 146 -7.45 -8.57 -8.57
CA ILE A 146 -8.85 -8.93 -8.35
C ILE A 146 -9.74 -8.33 -9.42
N ILE A 147 -9.57 -7.04 -9.75
CA ILE A 147 -10.38 -6.35 -10.76
C ILE A 147 -10.12 -6.92 -12.16
N GLU A 148 -8.86 -7.16 -12.53
CA GLU A 148 -8.49 -7.73 -13.84
C GLU A 148 -9.08 -9.14 -14.06
N ASN A 149 -9.23 -9.93 -12.99
CA ASN A 149 -9.61 -11.33 -13.10
C ASN A 149 -11.05 -11.63 -12.68
N LYS A 150 -11.81 -10.67 -12.15
CA LYS A 150 -13.20 -10.90 -11.68
C LYS A 150 -14.14 -11.38 -12.80
N ASN A 151 -13.89 -10.95 -14.03
CA ASN A 151 -14.68 -11.30 -15.20
C ASN A 151 -14.04 -12.42 -16.05
N ASN A 152 -12.87 -12.93 -15.67
CA ASN A 152 -12.16 -13.95 -16.43
C ASN A 152 -12.62 -15.37 -16.03
N ALA A 153 -13.52 -15.97 -16.81
CA ALA A 153 -14.07 -17.30 -16.53
C ALA A 153 -13.01 -18.43 -16.46
N ASN A 154 -11.82 -18.23 -17.03
CA ASN A 154 -10.71 -19.19 -16.94
C ASN A 154 -9.89 -19.03 -15.65
N HIS A 155 -10.06 -17.93 -14.92
CA HIS A 155 -9.33 -17.68 -13.69
C HIS A 155 -9.98 -18.43 -12.53
N LYS A 156 -9.20 -19.21 -11.78
CA LYS A 156 -9.68 -20.08 -10.69
C LYS A 156 -10.60 -19.39 -9.68
N TYR A 157 -10.28 -18.14 -9.34
CA TYR A 157 -10.98 -17.38 -8.29
C TYR A 157 -11.94 -16.30 -8.81
N HIS A 158 -12.35 -16.38 -10.09
CA HIS A 158 -13.12 -15.30 -10.71
C HIS A 158 -14.46 -15.04 -9.99
N LYS A 159 -15.12 -16.08 -9.47
CA LYS A 159 -16.40 -15.96 -8.75
C LYS A 159 -16.23 -15.22 -7.42
N GLU A 160 -15.19 -15.56 -6.67
CA GLU A 160 -14.83 -14.93 -5.40
C GLU A 160 -14.45 -13.47 -5.62
N PHE A 161 -13.65 -13.19 -6.66
CA PHE A 161 -13.28 -11.83 -7.04
C PHE A 161 -14.48 -10.98 -7.46
N SER A 162 -15.39 -11.54 -8.27
CA SER A 162 -16.63 -10.88 -8.65
C SER A 162 -17.50 -10.57 -7.43
N HIS A 163 -17.65 -11.53 -6.52
CA HIS A 163 -18.41 -11.34 -5.29
C HIS A 163 -17.80 -10.24 -4.39
N ILE A 164 -16.48 -10.27 -4.18
CA ILE A 164 -15.76 -9.27 -3.39
C ILE A 164 -15.93 -7.88 -4.00
N TYR A 165 -15.77 -7.76 -5.32
CA TYR A 165 -15.91 -6.50 -6.05
C TYR A 165 -17.33 -5.94 -5.95
N ASN A 166 -18.34 -6.76 -6.19
CA ASN A 166 -19.74 -6.31 -6.14
C ASN A 166 -20.18 -5.90 -4.73
N THR A 167 -19.56 -6.44 -3.69
CA THR A 167 -19.92 -6.15 -2.29
C THR A 167 -19.24 -4.88 -1.77
N SER A 168 -18.00 -4.61 -2.19
CA SER A 168 -17.16 -3.53 -1.63
C SER A 168 -16.78 -2.42 -2.61
N GLY A 169 -17.07 -2.59 -3.90
CA GLY A 169 -16.57 -1.73 -4.99
C GLY A 169 -17.33 -0.43 -5.24
N ALA A 170 -18.48 -0.21 -4.59
CA ALA A 170 -19.43 0.86 -4.95
C ALA A 170 -18.86 2.30 -4.95
N ASN A 171 -17.73 2.56 -4.29
CA ASN A 171 -17.08 3.88 -4.25
C ASN A 171 -15.60 3.84 -4.67
N LEU A 172 -15.19 2.80 -5.38
CA LEU A 172 -13.78 2.55 -5.63
C LEU A 172 -13.14 3.66 -6.48
N MET A 173 -13.81 4.11 -7.55
CA MET A 173 -13.29 5.20 -8.40
C MET A 173 -13.01 6.47 -7.60
N SER A 174 -13.99 6.94 -6.81
CA SER A 174 -13.84 8.11 -5.94
C SER A 174 -12.67 7.97 -4.96
N SER A 175 -12.55 6.79 -4.34
CA SER A 175 -11.45 6.45 -3.43
C SER A 175 -10.09 6.53 -4.14
N LEU A 176 -9.95 5.95 -5.33
CA LEU A 176 -8.68 5.94 -6.07
C LEU A 176 -8.27 7.33 -6.54
N VAL A 177 -9.23 8.16 -7.00
CA VAL A 177 -8.96 9.55 -7.40
C VAL A 177 -8.47 10.38 -6.22
N GLY A 178 -9.13 10.29 -5.06
CA GLY A 178 -8.68 10.99 -3.86
C GLY A 178 -7.31 10.52 -3.37
N GLN A 179 -7.03 9.22 -3.48
CA GLN A 179 -5.70 8.67 -3.17
C GLN A 179 -4.62 9.19 -4.12
N PHE A 180 -4.89 9.24 -5.43
CA PHE A 180 -3.96 9.77 -6.42
C PHE A 180 -3.64 11.25 -6.16
N GLU A 181 -4.66 12.05 -5.84
CA GLU A 181 -4.45 13.44 -5.45
C GLU A 181 -3.57 13.57 -4.20
N LYS A 182 -3.81 12.73 -3.18
CA LYS A 182 -2.99 12.71 -1.95
C LYS A 182 -1.54 12.31 -2.23
N VAL A 183 -1.31 11.29 -3.05
CA VAL A 183 0.05 10.83 -3.38
C VAL A 183 0.81 11.89 -4.16
N THR A 184 0.19 12.53 -5.16
CA THR A 184 0.83 13.58 -5.98
C THR A 184 1.08 14.89 -5.23
N THR A 185 0.39 15.14 -4.12
CA THR A 185 0.63 16.31 -3.24
C THR A 185 1.55 16.02 -2.07
N SER A 186 1.92 14.76 -1.84
CA SER A 186 2.74 14.38 -0.70
C SER A 186 4.14 14.98 -0.82
N THR A 187 4.66 15.49 0.29
CA THR A 187 6.01 16.05 0.37
C THR A 187 7.02 15.00 0.84
N PRO A 188 8.29 15.09 0.40
CA PRO A 188 9.33 14.18 0.88
C PRO A 188 9.53 14.32 2.39
N PRO A 189 9.96 13.25 3.09
CA PRO A 189 10.26 13.32 4.50
C PRO A 189 11.37 14.35 4.78
N PRO A 190 11.38 15.00 5.95
CA PRO A 190 12.37 16.02 6.29
C PRO A 190 13.77 15.42 6.36
N ARG A 191 14.81 16.21 6.04
CA ARG A 191 16.22 15.75 5.98
C ARG A 191 16.72 15.05 7.26
N LYS A 192 16.12 15.36 8.42
CA LYS A 192 16.41 14.69 9.70
C LYS A 192 16.31 13.16 9.60
N ILE A 193 15.46 12.64 8.72
CA ILE A 193 15.27 11.19 8.53
C ILE A 193 16.58 10.47 8.20
N HIS A 194 17.55 11.12 7.55
CA HIS A 194 18.85 10.52 7.21
C HIS A 194 19.59 10.08 8.48
N ASN A 195 19.63 10.96 9.49
CA ASN A 195 20.31 10.70 10.75
C ASN A 195 19.60 9.64 11.58
N ASP A 196 18.27 9.75 11.69
CA ASP A 196 17.47 8.80 12.48
C ASP A 196 17.53 7.38 11.89
N PHE A 197 17.61 7.27 10.56
CA PHE A 197 17.63 5.98 9.85
C PHE A 197 19.06 5.49 9.54
N GLY A 198 20.07 6.35 9.68
CA GLY A 198 21.44 6.06 9.21
C GLY A 198 21.51 5.76 7.71
N ASN A 199 20.66 6.40 6.91
CA ASN A 199 20.53 6.14 5.48
C ASN A 199 20.36 7.45 4.67
N GLU A 200 21.38 7.82 3.92
CA GLU A 200 21.40 9.03 3.10
C GLU A 200 20.53 8.95 1.84
N THR A 201 20.13 7.76 1.40
CA THR A 201 19.32 7.56 0.19
C THR A 201 17.82 7.42 0.47
N ILE A 202 17.41 7.48 1.74
CA ILE A 202 16.01 7.19 2.15
C ILE A 202 14.99 8.16 1.54
N ARG A 203 15.39 9.41 1.26
CA ARG A 203 14.50 10.40 0.61
C ARG A 203 14.31 10.09 -0.88
N GLN A 204 15.34 9.59 -1.55
CA GLN A 204 15.28 9.11 -2.93
C GLN A 204 14.44 7.82 -3.02
N GLU A 205 14.59 6.92 -2.05
CA GLU A 205 13.72 5.74 -1.93
C GLU A 205 12.25 6.13 -1.73
N TRP A 206 11.97 7.18 -0.94
CA TRP A 206 10.60 7.72 -0.81
C TRP A 206 10.06 8.21 -2.15
N ALA A 207 10.87 8.94 -2.93
CA ALA A 207 10.49 9.44 -4.24
C ALA A 207 10.15 8.27 -5.19
N GLU A 208 10.94 7.19 -5.16
CA GLU A 208 10.63 5.96 -5.90
C GLU A 208 9.30 5.35 -5.47
N TYR A 209 9.05 5.18 -4.16
CA TYR A 209 7.79 4.64 -3.67
C TYR A 209 6.60 5.51 -4.07
N ASN A 210 6.73 6.83 -3.99
CA ASN A 210 5.69 7.77 -4.42
C ASN A 210 5.36 7.58 -5.92
N LEU A 211 6.37 7.54 -6.79
CA LEU A 211 6.18 7.28 -8.22
C LEU A 211 5.49 5.92 -8.47
N ARG A 212 5.86 4.88 -7.73
CA ARG A 212 5.25 3.55 -7.85
C ARG A 212 3.79 3.52 -7.40
N GLU A 213 3.44 4.29 -6.37
CA GLU A 213 2.05 4.45 -5.93
C GLU A 213 1.23 5.23 -6.96
N GLN A 214 1.78 6.32 -7.53
CA GLN A 214 1.14 7.05 -8.64
C GLN A 214 0.84 6.12 -9.82
N LEU A 215 1.83 5.32 -10.25
CA LEU A 215 1.68 4.36 -11.34
C LEU A 215 0.58 3.33 -11.05
N ALA A 216 0.60 2.71 -9.88
CA ALA A 216 -0.37 1.69 -9.51
C ALA A 216 -1.81 2.26 -9.45
N LEU A 217 -1.97 3.47 -8.92
CA LEU A 217 -3.26 4.16 -8.87
C LEU A 217 -3.76 4.52 -10.28
N LEU A 218 -2.91 5.04 -11.16
CA LEU A 218 -3.29 5.34 -12.55
C LEU A 218 -3.71 4.08 -13.32
N GLN A 219 -3.00 2.96 -13.13
CA GLN A 219 -3.36 1.68 -13.73
C GLN A 219 -4.72 1.19 -13.27
N LEU A 220 -4.99 1.26 -11.97
CA LEU A 220 -6.29 0.92 -11.38
C LEU A 220 -7.42 1.80 -11.93
N ILE A 221 -7.20 3.12 -12.02
CA ILE A 221 -8.20 4.05 -12.54
C ILE A 221 -8.49 3.77 -14.01
N ILE A 222 -7.47 3.53 -14.85
CA ILE A 222 -7.66 3.18 -16.27
C ILE A 222 -8.46 1.88 -16.41
N LEU A 223 -8.15 0.88 -15.59
CA LEU A 223 -8.87 -0.40 -15.59
C LEU A 223 -10.37 -0.22 -15.28
N LEU A 224 -10.72 0.68 -14.37
CA LEU A 224 -12.11 0.99 -14.07
C LEU A 224 -12.76 1.82 -15.18
N ILE A 225 -12.05 2.81 -15.72
CA ILE A 225 -12.59 3.64 -16.83
C ILE A 225 -12.94 2.78 -18.03
N ASP A 226 -12.28 1.65 -18.27
CA ASP A 226 -12.63 0.72 -19.35
C ASP A 226 -14.06 0.16 -19.17
N GLU A 227 -14.42 -0.21 -17.93
CA GLU A 227 -15.70 -0.84 -17.58
C GLU A 227 -16.83 0.16 -17.28
N GLU A 228 -16.52 1.35 -16.75
CA GLU A 228 -17.49 2.34 -16.30
C GLU A 228 -17.13 3.78 -16.73
N ASN A 229 -18.15 4.63 -16.88
CA ASN A 229 -17.93 6.04 -17.18
C ASN A 229 -17.44 6.79 -15.93
N ILE A 230 -16.37 7.57 -16.08
CA ILE A 230 -15.88 8.42 -15.00
C ILE A 230 -16.79 9.65 -14.81
N PRO A 231 -17.23 9.96 -13.57
CA PRO A 231 -17.93 11.20 -13.28
C PRO A 231 -17.08 12.43 -13.64
N VAL A 232 -17.71 13.48 -14.18
CA VAL A 232 -17.02 14.72 -14.59
C VAL A 232 -16.23 15.34 -13.42
N GLU A 233 -16.79 15.33 -12.22
CA GLU A 233 -16.11 15.81 -11.00
C GLU A 233 -14.80 15.06 -10.71
N HIS A 234 -14.79 13.75 -10.89
CA HIS A 234 -13.61 12.91 -10.67
C HIS A 234 -12.55 13.18 -11.74
N PHE A 235 -12.97 13.33 -13.00
CA PHE A 235 -12.05 13.72 -14.07
C PHE A 235 -11.48 15.13 -13.87
N GLN A 236 -12.27 16.09 -13.39
CA GLN A 236 -11.76 17.43 -13.07
C GLN A 236 -10.70 17.39 -11.97
N THR A 237 -10.87 16.56 -10.94
CA THR A 237 -9.86 16.35 -9.90
C THR A 237 -8.57 15.75 -10.47
N LEU A 238 -8.68 14.71 -11.29
CA LEU A 238 -7.53 14.11 -11.98
C LEU A 238 -6.82 15.13 -12.89
N PHE A 239 -7.57 15.87 -13.69
CA PHE A 239 -7.00 16.86 -14.61
C PHE A 239 -6.28 17.99 -13.87
N LYS A 240 -6.80 18.44 -12.72
CA LYS A 240 -6.10 19.39 -11.84
C LYS A 240 -4.79 18.79 -11.32
N ALA A 241 -4.78 17.52 -10.92
CA ALA A 241 -3.58 16.84 -10.48
C ALA A 241 -2.54 16.72 -11.62
N PHE A 242 -2.96 16.31 -12.82
CA PHE A 242 -2.09 16.21 -14.00
C PHE A 242 -1.47 17.57 -14.36
N ARG A 243 -2.27 18.63 -14.35
CA ARG A 243 -1.76 19.99 -14.62
C ARG A 243 -0.73 20.42 -13.58
N ARG A 244 -0.92 20.07 -12.31
CA ARG A 244 0.02 20.42 -11.22
C ARG A 244 1.38 19.75 -11.42
N CYS A 245 1.42 18.49 -11.88
CA CYS A 245 2.66 17.77 -12.18
C CYS A 245 3.15 17.94 -13.64
N ASN A 246 2.54 18.84 -14.42
CA ASN A 246 2.79 19.04 -15.85
C ASN A 246 2.74 17.72 -16.65
N PHE A 247 1.68 16.93 -16.43
CA PHE A 247 1.49 15.59 -16.96
C PHE A 247 2.64 14.64 -16.62
N GLY A 248 3.01 14.56 -15.34
CA GLY A 248 4.10 13.73 -14.83
C GLY A 248 5.52 14.25 -15.13
N LYS A 249 5.67 15.32 -15.94
CA LYS A 249 6.97 15.88 -16.34
C LYS A 249 7.68 16.63 -15.22
N ASN A 250 6.94 17.16 -14.25
CA ASN A 250 7.50 17.94 -13.16
C ASN A 250 6.93 17.50 -11.81
N GLN A 251 7.69 16.69 -11.09
CA GLN A 251 7.36 16.31 -9.72
C GLN A 251 7.84 17.39 -8.76
N SER A 252 7.07 17.65 -7.69
CA SER A 252 7.42 18.67 -6.68
C SER A 252 8.75 18.37 -5.97
N TYR A 253 9.21 17.12 -6.02
CA TYR A 253 10.44 16.59 -5.43
C TYR A 253 11.48 16.20 -6.50
N HIS A 254 11.48 16.85 -7.66
CA HIS A 254 12.40 16.57 -8.78
C HIS A 254 13.88 16.54 -8.38
N GLU A 255 14.28 17.26 -7.34
CA GLU A 255 15.65 17.26 -6.80
C GLU A 255 16.08 15.92 -6.19
N LEU A 256 15.13 15.03 -5.89
CA LEU A 256 15.36 13.67 -5.39
C LEU A 256 15.39 12.64 -6.53
N LEU A 257 15.10 13.05 -7.76
CA LEU A 257 14.99 12.14 -8.90
C LEU A 257 16.34 11.99 -9.63
N GLU A 258 16.82 10.75 -9.63
CA GLU A 258 17.97 10.28 -10.42
C GLU A 258 17.53 9.59 -11.73
N GLU A 259 18.48 9.32 -12.63
CA GLU A 259 18.24 8.68 -13.95
C GLU A 259 17.44 7.37 -13.84
N ARG A 260 17.65 6.59 -12.76
CA ARG A 260 16.90 5.34 -12.51
C ARG A 260 15.39 5.53 -12.41
N HIS A 261 14.91 6.73 -12.11
CA HIS A 261 13.48 7.03 -11.98
C HIS A 261 12.84 7.48 -13.30
N ARG A 262 13.64 7.76 -14.33
CA ARG A 262 13.17 8.32 -15.61
C ARG A 262 12.10 7.47 -16.27
N ASP A 263 12.28 6.15 -16.28
CA ASP A 263 11.32 5.22 -16.85
C ASP A 263 9.95 5.27 -16.15
N MET A 264 9.94 5.43 -14.83
CA MET A 264 8.69 5.56 -14.07
C MET A 264 8.00 6.89 -14.34
N CYS A 265 8.76 8.00 -14.38
CA CYS A 265 8.22 9.30 -14.76
C CYS A 265 7.59 9.26 -16.16
N MET A 266 8.26 8.64 -17.13
CA MET A 266 7.72 8.49 -18.49
C MET A 266 6.45 7.63 -18.52
N LYS A 267 6.39 6.54 -17.74
CA LYS A 267 5.16 5.74 -17.61
C LYS A 267 4.01 6.54 -17.02
N ILE A 268 4.27 7.40 -16.03
CA ILE A 268 3.24 8.30 -15.48
C ILE A 268 2.73 9.24 -16.57
N VAL A 269 3.63 9.90 -17.30
CA VAL A 269 3.27 10.78 -18.43
C VAL A 269 2.36 10.07 -19.43
N TYR A 270 2.72 8.83 -19.81
CA TYR A 270 1.93 8.03 -20.75
C TYR A 270 0.56 7.65 -20.19
N LEU A 271 0.47 7.23 -18.92
CA LEU A 271 -0.80 6.85 -18.31
C LEU A 271 -1.73 8.06 -18.11
N GLU A 272 -1.21 9.21 -17.67
CA GLU A 272 -2.00 10.44 -17.53
C GLU A 272 -2.51 10.93 -18.89
N THR A 273 -1.67 10.86 -19.92
CA THR A 273 -2.06 11.21 -21.31
C THR A 273 -3.10 10.21 -21.86
N CYS A 274 -2.89 8.91 -21.64
CA CYS A 274 -3.81 7.86 -22.04
C CYS A 274 -5.19 8.07 -21.39
N LEU A 275 -5.22 8.29 -20.07
CA LEU A 275 -6.46 8.55 -19.34
C LEU A 275 -7.19 9.77 -19.90
N PHE A 276 -6.47 10.86 -20.16
CA PHE A 276 -7.06 12.05 -20.78
C PHE A 276 -7.72 11.74 -22.14
N ILE A 277 -7.02 10.99 -23.01
CA ILE A 277 -7.54 10.60 -24.33
C ILE A 277 -8.77 9.70 -24.19
N VAL A 278 -8.68 8.64 -23.38
CA VAL A 278 -9.79 7.67 -23.21
C VAL A 278 -11.05 8.35 -22.67
N VAL A 279 -10.91 9.24 -21.68
CA VAL A 279 -12.07 9.96 -21.14
C VAL A 279 -12.64 10.94 -22.15
N SER A 280 -11.78 11.63 -22.91
CA SER A 280 -12.24 12.55 -23.95
C SER A 280 -13.01 11.79 -25.03
N ASP A 281 -12.49 10.68 -25.54
CA ASP A 281 -13.13 9.86 -26.57
C ASP A 281 -14.50 9.33 -26.12
N LYS A 282 -14.60 8.81 -24.88
CA LYS A 282 -15.86 8.33 -24.30
C LYS A 282 -16.92 9.43 -24.09
N GLN A 283 -16.54 10.70 -23.97
CA GLN A 283 -17.49 11.81 -23.83
C GLN A 283 -18.08 12.28 -25.17
N TYR A 284 -17.50 11.88 -26.30
CA TYR A 284 -17.97 12.22 -27.65
C TYR A 284 -18.68 11.05 -28.36
N LEU A 285 -18.95 9.96 -27.64
CA LEU A 285 -19.77 8.80 -28.05
C LEU A 285 -21.07 8.76 -27.24
#